data_AF-A0A2V6GZ58-F1
#
_entry.id   AF-A0A2V6GZ58-F1
#
_cell.length_a   1.000
_cell.length_b   1.000
_cell.length_c   1.000
_cell.angle_alpha   90.00
_cell.angle_beta   90.00
_cell.angle_gamma   90.00
#
_symmetry.space_group_name_H-M   'P 1'
#
loop_
_entity.id
_entity.type
_entity.pdbx_description
1 polymer ?
#
loop_
_entity_poly.entity_id
_entity_poly.type
_entity_poly.pdbx_seq_one_letter_code
_entity_poly.pdbx_strand_id
1 'polypeptide(L)'
;MKAQIFSLCVFACTACAFDIDESLDRLDSTLTISGFHDNLRARLSGTIDLEFYNFQQPAPGLIDSEIDNLFNPRLTLFLDAQAGSQVYFFAQARLDRGFDPSDHGADVRLDEYALRITPWQEGRFTLQVGKFATVVGNWVPRHLPWDNPFISAPLVYENVTAIQDKYAPYS
;
A
#
# COMPACT_ATOMS: atom_id res chain seq x y z
N MET A 1 21.64 51.71 3.60
CA MET A 1 22.20 50.81 4.64
C MET A 1 21.81 49.39 4.26
N LYS A 2 22.81 48.52 4.04
CA LYS A 2 22.63 47.12 3.62
C LYS A 2 22.33 46.26 4.85
N ALA A 3 21.24 45.49 4.83
CA ALA A 3 21.03 44.41 5.79
C ALA A 3 21.21 43.08 5.03
N GLN A 4 22.34 42.42 5.28
CA GLN A 4 22.57 41.04 4.87
C GLN A 4 21.74 40.14 5.78
N ILE A 5 20.67 39.55 5.24
CA ILE A 5 19.91 38.52 5.95
C ILE A 5 20.65 37.20 5.75
N PHE A 6 21.13 36.67 6.87
CA PHE A 6 21.84 35.42 7.02
C PHE A 6 21.05 34.26 6.40
N SER A 7 21.66 33.62 5.40
CA SER A 7 21.35 32.25 4.98
C SER A 7 21.95 31.30 6.01
N LEU A 8 21.12 30.70 6.87
CA LEU A 8 21.58 29.70 7.83
C LEU A 8 20.43 28.80 8.30
N CYS A 9 19.94 27.87 7.47
CA CYS A 9 19.02 26.81 7.93
C CYS A 9 19.00 25.58 6.98
N VAL A 10 20.14 24.92 6.72
CA VAL A 10 20.13 23.60 6.04
C VAL A 10 20.99 22.52 6.73
N PHE A 11 21.73 22.82 7.80
CA PHE A 11 22.69 21.84 8.38
C PHE A 11 22.22 21.05 9.62
N ALA A 12 20.96 21.20 10.06
CA ALA A 12 20.47 20.52 11.28
C ALA A 12 19.80 19.15 11.05
N CYS A 13 19.56 18.73 9.80
CA CYS A 13 18.82 17.48 9.52
C CYS A 13 19.71 16.23 9.35
N THR A 14 21.04 16.36 9.27
CA THR A 14 21.91 15.20 9.00
C THR A 14 22.19 14.36 10.23
N ALA A 15 22.23 14.94 11.44
CA ALA A 15 22.54 14.19 12.66
C ALA A 15 21.39 13.26 13.10
N CYS A 16 20.13 13.71 12.99
CA CYS A 16 18.96 12.89 13.34
C CYS A 16 18.61 11.84 12.28
N ALA A 17 19.16 11.95 11.07
CA ALA A 17 18.93 10.97 10.01
C ALA A 17 19.66 9.65 10.29
N PHE A 18 20.84 9.67 10.94
CA PHE A 18 21.63 8.46 11.20
C PHE A 18 20.97 7.50 12.20
N ASP A 19 20.40 8.00 13.30
CA ASP A 19 19.77 7.14 14.33
C ASP A 19 18.45 6.51 13.86
N ILE A 20 17.71 7.21 12.99
CA ILE A 20 16.45 6.71 12.44
C ILE A 20 16.73 5.57 11.45
N ASP A 21 17.75 5.73 10.60
CA ASP A 21 18.13 4.72 9.60
C ASP A 21 18.53 3.39 10.28
N GLU A 22 19.42 3.45 11.28
CA GLU A 22 19.83 2.26 12.05
C GLU A 22 18.64 1.60 12.77
N SER A 23 17.70 2.42 13.28
CA SER A 23 16.49 1.91 13.95
C SER A 23 15.55 1.20 12.96
N LEU A 24 15.40 1.73 11.75
CA LEU A 24 14.58 1.13 10.69
C LEU A 24 15.22 -0.14 10.13
N ASP A 25 16.54 -0.14 9.92
CA ASP A 25 17.30 -1.34 9.52
C ASP A 25 17.19 -2.45 10.57
N ARG A 26 17.26 -2.09 11.85
CA ARG A 26 17.03 -3.03 12.95
C ARG A 26 15.61 -3.58 12.95
N LEU A 27 14.62 -2.74 12.63
CA LEU A 27 13.24 -3.18 12.51
C LEU A 27 13.06 -4.16 11.34
N ASP A 28 13.56 -3.83 10.14
CA ASP A 28 13.49 -4.71 8.95
C ASP A 28 14.17 -6.05 9.19
N SER A 29 15.36 -6.05 9.83
CA SER A 29 16.06 -7.28 10.20
C SER A 29 15.29 -8.09 11.27
N THR A 30 14.63 -7.44 12.23
CA THR A 30 13.80 -8.13 13.24
C THR A 30 12.54 -8.73 12.62
N LEU A 31 11.99 -8.06 11.61
CA LEU A 31 10.81 -8.51 10.86
C LEU A 31 11.15 -9.54 9.76
N THR A 32 12.43 -9.87 9.59
CA THR A 32 12.91 -10.93 8.69
C THR A 32 13.41 -12.11 9.50
N ILE A 33 12.76 -13.26 9.34
CA ILE A 33 13.15 -14.52 9.96
C ILE A 33 13.65 -15.45 8.86
N SER A 34 14.88 -15.95 8.97
CA SER A 34 15.37 -17.06 8.14
C SER A 34 15.83 -18.24 8.99
N GLY A 35 15.67 -19.45 8.46
CA GLY A 35 15.97 -20.69 9.17
C GLY A 35 16.28 -21.84 8.23
N PHE A 36 16.86 -22.91 8.78
CA PHE A 36 17.22 -24.14 8.04
C PHE A 36 18.11 -23.90 6.82
N HIS A 37 19.25 -23.20 6.98
CA HIS A 37 20.15 -22.82 5.88
C HIS A 37 19.42 -22.04 4.78
N ASP A 38 18.63 -21.02 5.17
CA ASP A 38 17.79 -20.20 4.29
C ASP A 38 16.72 -20.96 3.48
N ASN A 39 16.43 -22.21 3.88
CA ASN A 39 15.35 -22.98 3.28
C ASN A 39 13.96 -22.54 3.79
N LEU A 40 13.89 -21.83 4.92
CA LEU A 40 12.70 -21.10 5.34
C LEU A 40 13.03 -19.63 5.49
N ARG A 41 12.23 -18.76 4.86
CA ARG A 41 12.33 -17.32 5.01
C ARG A 41 10.95 -16.73 5.18
N ALA A 42 10.78 -15.82 6.13
CA ALA A 42 9.61 -14.99 6.29
C ALA A 42 10.05 -13.53 6.45
N ARG A 43 9.37 -12.60 5.80
CA ARG A 43 9.60 -11.16 5.92
C ARG A 43 8.27 -10.47 6.08
N LEU A 44 8.15 -9.67 7.13
CA LEU A 44 7.05 -8.72 7.31
C LEU A 44 7.57 -7.33 6.94
N SER A 45 6.95 -6.69 5.96
CA SER A 45 7.23 -5.30 5.58
C SER A 45 5.95 -4.48 5.57
N GLY A 46 6.04 -3.16 5.41
CA GLY A 46 4.86 -2.34 5.40
C GLY A 46 5.13 -0.87 5.08
N THR A 47 4.06 -0.13 4.85
CA THR A 47 4.05 1.31 4.60
C THR A 47 3.06 1.99 5.53
N ILE A 48 3.41 3.21 5.94
CA ILE A 48 2.52 4.11 6.70
C ILE A 48 2.34 5.36 5.85
N ASP A 49 1.11 5.60 5.42
CA ASP A 49 0.69 6.75 4.63
C ASP A 49 -0.14 7.68 5.53
N LEU A 50 0.25 8.95 5.62
CA LEU A 50 -0.40 9.95 6.45
C LEU A 50 -0.87 11.10 5.57
N GLU A 51 -2.18 11.16 5.32
CA GLU A 51 -2.80 12.19 4.48
C GLU A 51 -3.66 13.14 5.32
N PHE A 52 -3.59 14.43 5.00
CA PHE A 52 -4.43 15.45 5.60
C PHE A 52 -5.08 16.30 4.51
N TYR A 53 -6.40 16.38 4.54
CA TYR A 53 -7.21 17.16 3.61
C TYR A 53 -7.90 18.30 4.35
N ASN A 54 -7.89 19.48 3.73
CA ASN A 54 -8.67 20.63 4.16
C ASN A 54 -9.60 21.04 3.01
N PHE A 55 -10.89 21.11 3.28
CA PHE A 55 -11.91 21.45 2.30
C PHE A 55 -12.47 22.85 2.56
N GLN A 56 -12.60 23.65 1.50
CA GLN A 56 -13.27 24.96 1.54
C GLN A 56 -14.72 24.89 1.03
N GLN A 57 -15.06 23.77 0.41
CA GLN A 57 -16.37 23.40 -0.13
C GLN A 57 -16.62 21.95 0.27
N PRO A 58 -17.86 21.43 0.23
CA PRO A 58 -18.11 20.02 0.52
C PRO A 58 -17.15 19.09 -0.24
N ALA A 59 -16.79 17.97 0.39
CA ALA A 59 -15.78 17.06 -0.16
C ALA A 59 -16.13 16.70 -1.63
N PRO A 60 -15.16 16.76 -2.56
CA PRO A 60 -15.40 16.34 -3.93
C PRO A 60 -15.81 14.87 -3.92
N GLY A 61 -16.69 14.43 -4.83
CA GLY A 61 -17.31 13.08 -4.80
C GLY A 61 -16.37 11.87 -4.91
N LEU A 62 -15.06 12.08 -4.83
CA LEU A 62 -14.00 11.05 -4.71
C LEU A 62 -13.53 10.86 -3.26
N ILE A 63 -13.95 11.75 -2.35
CA ILE A 63 -13.65 11.72 -0.91
C ILE A 63 -14.99 11.76 -0.18
N ASP A 64 -15.27 10.72 0.60
CA ASP A 64 -16.52 10.59 1.34
C ASP A 64 -16.39 11.21 2.73
N SER A 65 -16.66 12.51 2.83
CA SER A 65 -16.56 13.21 4.11
C SER A 65 -17.52 14.38 4.24
N GLU A 66 -18.12 14.52 5.43
CA GLU A 66 -19.00 15.63 5.81
C GLU A 66 -18.26 16.71 6.63
N ILE A 67 -16.98 16.51 6.95
CA ILE A 67 -16.16 17.42 7.76
C ILE A 67 -15.16 18.22 6.93
N ASP A 68 -14.80 19.42 7.39
CA ASP A 68 -13.89 20.33 6.67
C ASP A 68 -12.41 19.92 6.74
N ASN A 69 -12.03 19.07 7.70
CA ASN A 69 -10.65 18.64 7.90
C ASN A 69 -10.60 17.13 8.09
N LEU A 70 -10.06 16.41 7.12
CA LEU A 70 -9.97 14.96 7.15
C LEU A 70 -8.52 14.50 7.33
N PHE A 71 -8.28 13.67 8.35
CA PHE A 71 -7.03 12.95 8.53
C PHE A 71 -7.22 11.46 8.18
N ASN A 72 -6.51 11.02 7.15
CA ASN A 72 -6.64 9.68 6.55
C ASN A 72 -5.32 8.89 6.71
N PRO A 73 -5.10 8.23 7.85
CA PRO A 73 -3.96 7.36 8.04
C PRO A 73 -4.22 5.98 7.42
N ARG A 74 -3.23 5.43 6.72
CA ARG A 74 -3.26 4.07 6.17
C ARG A 74 -1.98 3.33 6.55
N LEU A 75 -2.15 2.13 7.10
CA LEU A 75 -1.08 1.17 7.35
C LEU A 75 -1.28 -0.01 6.41
N THR A 76 -0.32 -0.28 5.54
CA THR A 76 -0.29 -1.50 4.71
C THR A 76 0.82 -2.41 5.20
N LEU A 77 0.52 -3.68 5.42
CA LEU A 77 1.47 -4.71 5.85
C LEU A 77 1.54 -5.81 4.80
N PHE A 78 2.74 -6.25 4.47
CA PHE A 78 3.04 -7.31 3.51
C PHE A 78 3.81 -8.43 4.20
N LEU A 79 3.32 -9.65 4.07
CA LEU A 79 3.99 -10.85 4.55
C LEU A 79 4.44 -11.68 3.35
N ASP A 80 5.75 -11.83 3.20
CA ASP A 80 6.39 -12.72 2.25
C ASP A 80 6.96 -13.92 3.00
N ALA A 81 6.46 -15.12 2.73
CA ALA A 81 6.99 -16.34 3.29
C ALA A 81 7.37 -17.34 2.19
N GLN A 82 8.56 -17.89 2.29
CA GLN A 82 9.11 -18.85 1.34
C GLN A 82 9.63 -20.07 2.08
N ALA A 83 9.26 -21.24 1.59
CA ALA A 83 9.80 -22.53 2.00
C ALA A 83 10.43 -23.22 0.80
N GLY A 84 11.76 -23.17 0.76
CA GLY A 84 12.62 -23.66 -0.31
C GLY A 84 12.32 -22.99 -1.65
N SER A 85 12.56 -23.73 -2.73
CA SER A 85 12.21 -23.30 -4.09
C SER A 85 10.77 -23.62 -4.48
N GLN A 86 10.02 -24.28 -3.60
CA GLN A 86 8.76 -24.93 -3.97
C GLN A 86 7.51 -24.23 -3.44
N VAL A 87 7.58 -23.58 -2.28
CA VAL A 87 6.39 -22.97 -1.68
C VAL A 87 6.67 -21.50 -1.39
N TYR A 88 5.77 -20.66 -1.85
CA TYR A 88 5.77 -19.23 -1.56
C TYR A 88 4.36 -18.79 -1.15
N PHE A 89 4.28 -17.96 -0.13
CA PHE A 89 3.06 -17.41 0.39
C PHE A 89 3.22 -15.90 0.49
N PHE A 90 2.20 -15.19 0.01
CA PHE A 90 2.08 -13.75 0.08
C PHE A 90 0.78 -13.39 0.79
N ALA A 91 0.80 -12.40 1.67
CA ALA A 91 -0.41 -11.78 2.20
C ALA A 91 -0.23 -10.27 2.39
N GLN A 92 -1.30 -9.53 2.14
CA GLN A 92 -1.38 -8.08 2.32
C GLN A 92 -2.57 -7.75 3.20
N ALA A 93 -2.30 -7.08 4.32
CA ALA A 93 -3.30 -6.55 5.22
C ALA A 93 -3.24 -5.02 5.22
N ARG A 94 -4.39 -4.37 5.36
CA ARG A 94 -4.51 -2.91 5.46
C ARG A 94 -5.34 -2.54 6.67
N LEU A 95 -4.91 -1.47 7.34
CA LEU A 95 -5.67 -0.79 8.37
C LEU A 95 -5.80 0.67 7.92
N ASP A 96 -6.99 1.02 7.45
CA ASP A 96 -7.30 2.32 6.84
C ASP A 96 -8.78 2.67 7.01
N ARG A 97 -9.23 3.80 6.46
CA ARG A 97 -10.64 4.21 6.47
C ARG A 97 -11.41 3.73 5.24
N GLY A 98 -10.98 2.63 4.62
CA GLY A 98 -11.55 2.09 3.40
C GLY A 98 -10.71 2.36 2.15
N PHE A 99 -11.30 2.07 0.98
CA PHE A 99 -10.64 2.23 -0.32
C PHE A 99 -10.41 3.71 -0.63
N ASP A 100 -11.48 4.51 -0.58
CA ASP A 100 -11.43 5.96 -0.75
C ASP A 100 -11.28 6.66 0.60
N PRO A 101 -10.62 7.83 0.67
CA PRO A 101 -10.53 8.61 1.90
C PRO A 101 -11.93 8.94 2.42
N SER A 102 -12.15 8.69 3.71
CA SER A 102 -13.44 8.96 4.33
C SER A 102 -13.32 9.37 5.78
N ASP A 103 -14.35 9.99 6.36
CA ASP A 103 -14.42 10.26 7.81
C ASP A 103 -14.98 9.09 8.63
N HIS A 104 -15.26 7.96 7.98
CA HIS A 104 -15.67 6.71 8.62
C HIS A 104 -14.58 6.14 9.54
N GLY A 105 -14.97 5.21 10.41
CA GLY A 105 -14.05 4.53 11.32
C GLY A 105 -12.96 3.72 10.61
N ALA A 106 -11.91 3.35 11.36
CA ALA A 106 -10.87 2.46 10.84
C ALA A 106 -11.44 1.06 10.55
N ASP A 107 -11.07 0.51 9.41
CA ASP A 107 -11.37 -0.83 8.93
C ASP A 107 -10.08 -1.64 8.77
N VAL A 108 -10.19 -2.96 8.96
CA VAL A 108 -9.09 -3.90 8.80
C VAL A 108 -9.42 -4.85 7.66
N ARG A 109 -8.63 -4.76 6.58
CA ARG A 109 -8.89 -5.47 5.32
C ARG A 109 -7.75 -6.41 4.98
N LEU A 110 -8.10 -7.67 4.68
CA LEU A 110 -7.18 -8.62 4.05
C LEU A 110 -7.41 -8.57 2.54
N ASP A 111 -6.63 -7.71 1.88
CA ASP A 111 -6.81 -7.38 0.47
C ASP A 111 -6.32 -8.52 -0.42
N GLU A 112 -5.10 -9.01 -0.16
CA GLU A 112 -4.49 -10.08 -0.93
C GLU A 112 -3.94 -11.19 -0.04
N TYR A 113 -4.10 -12.43 -0.49
CA TYR A 113 -3.43 -13.60 0.04
C TYR A 113 -3.33 -14.64 -1.07
N ALA A 114 -2.12 -15.15 -1.30
CA ALA A 114 -1.87 -16.12 -2.35
C ALA A 114 -0.85 -17.15 -1.90
N LEU A 115 -1.19 -18.42 -2.06
CA LEU A 115 -0.28 -19.54 -1.93
C LEU A 115 0.17 -19.99 -3.32
N ARG A 116 1.47 -20.00 -3.55
CA ARG A 116 2.13 -20.47 -4.77
C ARG A 116 2.91 -21.74 -4.48
N ILE A 117 2.65 -22.77 -5.28
CA ILE A 117 3.33 -24.07 -5.20
C ILE A 117 3.96 -24.36 -6.55
N THR A 118 5.27 -24.59 -6.55
CA THR A 118 6.11 -24.95 -7.69
C THR A 118 6.75 -26.31 -7.40
N PRO A 119 6.11 -27.44 -7.76
CA PRO A 119 6.53 -28.76 -7.30
C PRO A 119 7.93 -29.16 -7.77
N TRP A 120 8.34 -28.72 -8.95
CA TRP A 120 9.63 -29.06 -9.56
C TRP A 120 10.59 -27.87 -9.47
N GLN A 121 11.86 -28.12 -9.12
CA GLN A 121 12.89 -27.07 -9.06
C GLN A 121 13.12 -26.39 -10.41
N GLU A 122 12.83 -27.07 -11.52
CA GLU A 122 12.92 -26.52 -12.87
C GLU A 122 11.81 -25.51 -13.21
N GLY A 123 10.83 -25.30 -12.31
CA GLY A 123 9.80 -24.27 -12.49
C GLY A 123 8.79 -24.54 -13.61
N ARG A 124 8.75 -25.76 -14.15
CA ARG A 124 7.89 -26.12 -15.31
C ARG A 124 6.40 -25.97 -15.04
N PHE A 125 5.99 -25.99 -13.79
CA PHE A 125 4.60 -25.84 -13.38
C PHE A 125 4.53 -25.11 -12.04
N THR A 126 3.62 -24.14 -11.99
CA THR A 126 3.36 -23.31 -10.82
C THR A 126 1.85 -23.19 -10.66
N LEU A 127 1.34 -23.56 -9.50
CA LEU A 127 -0.05 -23.36 -9.12
C LEU A 127 -0.13 -22.22 -8.10
N GLN A 128 -0.97 -21.23 -8.36
CA GLN A 128 -1.25 -20.15 -7.41
C GLN A 128 -2.74 -20.12 -7.06
N VAL A 129 -3.07 -20.11 -5.77
CA VAL A 129 -4.43 -20.13 -5.25
C VAL A 129 -4.59 -19.07 -4.17
N GLY A 130 -5.69 -18.33 -4.19
CA GLY A 130 -6.03 -17.33 -3.19
C GLY A 130 -6.84 -16.16 -3.75
N LYS A 131 -6.89 -15.07 -2.99
CA LYS A 131 -7.44 -13.79 -3.42
C LYS A 131 -6.26 -12.88 -3.75
N PHE A 132 -6.06 -12.54 -5.01
CA PHE A 132 -4.99 -11.64 -5.43
C PHE A 132 -5.47 -10.85 -6.63
N ALA A 133 -4.80 -9.75 -6.91
CA ALA A 133 -5.17 -8.90 -8.03
C ALA A 133 -5.13 -9.64 -9.37
N THR A 134 -6.06 -9.31 -10.26
CA THR A 134 -6.18 -9.98 -11.55
C THR A 134 -4.99 -9.65 -12.46
N VAL A 135 -4.66 -10.52 -13.40
CA VAL A 135 -3.60 -10.25 -14.39
C VAL A 135 -4.00 -9.22 -15.45
N VAL A 136 -5.26 -8.77 -15.45
CA VAL A 136 -5.81 -7.84 -16.44
C VAL A 136 -6.07 -6.49 -15.79
N GLY A 137 -5.58 -5.43 -16.42
CA GLY A 137 -5.85 -4.06 -16.03
C GLY A 137 -4.62 -3.28 -15.58
N ASN A 138 -4.64 -1.96 -15.82
CA ASN A 138 -3.52 -1.06 -15.53
C ASN A 138 -3.53 -0.53 -14.08
N TRP A 139 -4.61 -0.79 -13.32
CA TRP A 139 -4.72 -0.39 -11.92
C TRP A 139 -3.96 -1.32 -10.98
N VAL A 140 -3.98 -2.63 -11.26
CA VAL A 140 -3.34 -3.67 -10.43
C VAL A 140 -1.87 -3.36 -10.11
N PRO A 141 -1.00 -2.97 -11.05
CA PRO A 141 0.38 -2.62 -10.70
C PRO A 141 0.55 -1.28 -9.96
N ARG A 142 -0.52 -0.49 -9.78
CA ARG A 142 -0.48 0.87 -9.23
C ARG A 142 -1.39 1.05 -8.02
N HIS A 143 -1.84 -0.03 -7.40
CA HIS A 143 -2.83 0.03 -6.32
C HIS A 143 -2.24 0.41 -4.95
N LEU A 144 -0.92 0.67 -4.89
CA LEU A 144 -0.22 1.18 -3.72
C LEU A 144 -0.03 2.70 -3.84
N PRO A 145 -0.10 3.47 -2.74
CA PRO A 145 0.04 4.93 -2.77
C PRO A 145 1.35 5.41 -3.40
N TRP A 146 2.43 4.64 -3.25
CA TRP A 146 3.74 5.00 -3.82
C TRP A 146 3.81 4.87 -5.35
N ASP A 147 2.98 3.99 -5.91
CA ASP A 147 2.92 3.71 -7.34
C ASP A 147 1.74 4.42 -8.03
N ASN A 148 0.80 4.97 -7.24
CA ASN A 148 -0.33 5.76 -7.71
C ASN A 148 -0.08 7.26 -7.55
N PRO A 149 0.02 8.05 -8.62
CA PRO A 149 0.09 9.50 -8.50
C PRO A 149 -1.24 10.17 -8.13
N PHE A 150 -2.35 9.41 -8.04
CA PHE A 150 -3.68 9.91 -7.75
C PHE A 150 -4.16 9.52 -6.35
N ILE A 151 -5.14 10.28 -5.82
CA ILE A 151 -5.76 10.03 -4.52
C ILE A 151 -6.63 8.75 -4.55
N SER A 152 -7.40 8.56 -5.63
CA SER A 152 -8.25 7.39 -5.85
C SER A 152 -7.83 6.60 -7.10
N ALA A 153 -8.62 5.56 -7.45
CA ALA A 153 -8.41 4.81 -8.67
C ALA A 153 -8.60 5.69 -9.93
N PRO A 154 -7.98 5.36 -11.08
CA PRO A 154 -8.25 6.08 -12.32
C PRO A 154 -9.74 6.08 -12.66
N LEU A 155 -10.23 7.18 -13.24
CA LEU A 155 -11.66 7.40 -13.57
C LEU A 155 -12.35 6.21 -14.25
N VAL A 156 -11.63 5.47 -15.10
CA VAL A 156 -12.17 4.28 -15.82
C VAL A 156 -12.49 3.09 -14.91
N TYR A 157 -11.84 3.00 -13.73
CA TYR A 157 -12.10 1.99 -12.71
C TYR A 157 -13.11 2.45 -11.66
N GLU A 158 -13.14 3.76 -11.39
CA GLU A 158 -14.06 4.38 -10.44
C GLU A 158 -15.46 4.52 -11.03
N ASN A 159 -15.55 4.90 -12.31
CA ASN A 159 -16.79 5.04 -13.05
C ASN A 159 -16.88 3.96 -14.13
N VAL A 160 -17.17 2.72 -13.72
CA VAL A 160 -17.41 1.63 -14.66
C VAL A 160 -18.69 1.95 -15.45
N THR A 161 -18.52 2.43 -16.69
CA THR A 161 -19.64 2.62 -17.61
C THR A 161 -20.09 1.26 -18.10
N ALA A 162 -20.95 0.60 -17.34
CA ALA A 162 -21.50 -0.69 -17.72
C ALA A 162 -22.39 -0.52 -18.96
N ILE A 163 -21.97 -1.06 -20.11
CA ILE A 163 -22.86 -1.22 -21.26
C ILE A 163 -23.72 -2.46 -20.98
N GLN A 164 -24.98 -2.24 -20.61
CA GLN A 164 -25.93 -3.30 -20.32
C GLN A 164 -27.03 -3.32 -21.39
N ASP A 165 -27.36 -4.51 -21.89
CA ASP A 165 -28.37 -4.69 -22.95
C ASP A 165 -29.81 -4.46 -22.43
N LYS A 166 -30.06 -4.73 -21.14
CA LYS A 166 -31.44 -4.78 -20.60
C LYS A 166 -31.91 -3.54 -19.87
N TYR A 167 -31.01 -2.74 -19.29
CA TYR A 167 -31.38 -1.58 -18.48
C TYR A 167 -30.34 -0.47 -18.64
N ALA A 168 -30.79 0.78 -18.55
CA ALA A 168 -29.88 1.91 -18.45
C ALA A 168 -29.11 1.83 -17.12
N PRO A 169 -27.81 2.22 -17.08
CA PRO A 169 -27.08 2.34 -15.83
C PRO A 169 -27.79 3.31 -14.88
N TYR A 170 -27.96 2.93 -13.62
CA TYR A 170 -28.46 3.84 -12.60
C TYR A 170 -27.38 4.87 -12.27
N SER A 171 -27.78 6.15 -12.29
CA SER A 171 -26.96 7.32 -11.93
C SER A 171 -26.97 7.56 -10.43
#